data_AF-C7RSE1-F1
#
_entry.id   AF-C7RSE1-F1
#
_cell.length_a   1.000
_cell.length_b   1.000
_cell.length_c   1.000
_cell.angle_alpha   90.00
_cell.angle_beta   90.00
_cell.angle_gamma   90.00
#
_symmetry.space_group_name_H-M   'P 1'
#
loop_
_entity.id
_entity.type
_entity.pdbx_description
1 polymer ?
#
loop_
_entity_poly.entity_id
_entity_poly.type
_entity_poly.pdbx_seq_one_letter_code
_entity_poly.pdbx_strand_id
1 'polypeptide(L)'
;MKKITLSSAVLVTLLGSASAFAATICPGASAPAAGPGIVPASGVAGTNYMMRPIAPKCSANTQVDGTDGTSGAWFAVGANSVKGKNSFGGHTNGGAVAAFRACGIPGGCTAGEASAARADANTKAAAST
;
A
#
# COMPACT_ATOMS: atom_id res chain seq x y z
N MET A 1 30.49 -50.02 6.65
CA MET A 1 29.09 -49.57 6.54
C MET A 1 28.90 -48.35 7.43
N LYS A 2 28.91 -47.13 6.88
CA LYS A 2 28.70 -45.89 7.63
C LYS A 2 27.63 -45.08 6.92
N LYS A 3 26.52 -44.87 7.61
CA LYS A 3 25.26 -44.34 7.07
C LYS A 3 25.39 -42.83 6.88
N ILE A 4 25.07 -42.38 5.68
CA ILE A 4 24.93 -40.97 5.30
C ILE A 4 23.54 -40.52 5.77
N THR A 5 23.49 -39.57 6.71
CA THR A 5 22.25 -38.86 7.06
C THR A 5 22.16 -37.59 6.23
N LEU A 6 21.34 -37.66 5.19
CA LEU A 6 20.94 -36.56 4.33
C LEU A 6 19.85 -35.76 5.06
N SER A 7 20.24 -34.75 5.84
CA SER A 7 19.30 -33.83 6.46
C SER A 7 18.95 -32.73 5.47
N SER A 8 17.82 -32.89 4.77
CA SER A 8 17.18 -31.86 3.96
C SER A 8 16.78 -30.66 4.82
N ALA A 9 17.68 -29.69 4.96
CA ALA A 9 17.34 -28.36 5.42
C ALA A 9 16.65 -27.61 4.27
N VAL A 10 15.33 -27.77 4.17
CA VAL A 10 14.48 -26.86 3.39
C VAL A 10 14.51 -25.52 4.12
N LEU A 11 15.48 -24.69 3.78
CA LEU A 11 15.42 -23.27 4.08
C LEU A 11 14.36 -22.69 3.15
N VAL A 12 13.16 -22.52 3.71
CA VAL A 12 12.12 -21.64 3.19
C VAL A 12 12.75 -20.26 3.07
N THR A 13 13.23 -19.93 1.87
CA THR A 13 13.57 -18.56 1.53
C THR A 13 12.26 -17.78 1.59
N LEU A 14 12.07 -17.02 2.66
CA LEU A 14 11.17 -15.88 2.62
C LEU A 14 11.66 -15.01 1.46
N LEU A 15 11.03 -15.13 0.30
CA LEU A 15 10.97 -14.05 -0.65
C LEU A 15 10.19 -12.95 0.06
N GLY A 16 10.90 -12.17 0.88
CA GLY A 16 10.49 -10.83 1.23
C GLY A 16 10.53 -10.04 -0.06
N SER A 17 9.48 -10.15 -0.87
CA SER A 17 9.15 -9.17 -1.89
C SER A 17 8.83 -7.88 -1.15
N ALA A 18 9.89 -7.18 -0.75
CA ALA A 18 9.77 -5.81 -0.31
C ALA A 18 9.11 -5.07 -1.47
N SER A 19 7.89 -4.57 -1.24
CA SER A 19 7.23 -3.64 -2.14
C SER A 19 8.07 -2.37 -2.17
N ALA A 20 9.10 -2.36 -3.03
CA ALA A 20 10.10 -1.30 -3.17
C ALA A 20 9.51 0.04 -3.67
N PHE A 21 8.19 0.11 -3.83
CA PHE A 21 7.43 1.24 -4.35
C PHE A 21 6.31 1.71 -3.41
N ALA A 22 6.35 1.34 -2.13
CA ALA A 22 5.42 1.89 -1.16
C ALA A 22 5.73 3.38 -0.90
N ALA A 23 4.78 4.26 -1.18
CA ALA A 23 4.91 5.70 -1.03
C ALA A 23 3.79 6.27 -0.16
N THR A 24 4.15 7.14 0.78
CA THR A 24 3.19 7.98 1.49
C THR A 24 2.85 9.19 0.64
N ILE A 25 1.70 9.12 -0.01
CA ILE A 25 1.19 10.10 -0.97
C ILE A 25 0.69 11.34 -0.22
N CYS A 26 -0.18 11.12 0.77
CA CYS A 26 -0.66 12.14 1.68
C CYS A 26 -0.31 11.70 3.10
N PRO A 27 0.59 12.40 3.81
CA PRO A 27 0.95 12.02 5.18
C PRO A 27 -0.13 12.36 6.22
N GLY A 28 -1.09 13.23 5.87
CA GLY A 28 -1.99 13.91 6.83
C GLY A 28 -1.21 14.78 7.82
N ALA A 29 -1.91 15.59 8.63
CA ALA A 29 -1.51 16.40 9.81
C ALA A 29 -0.18 17.19 9.83
N SER A 30 0.73 17.03 8.87
CA SER A 30 2.06 17.64 8.83
C SER A 30 2.09 18.99 8.12
N ALA A 31 0.97 19.43 7.55
CA ALA A 31 0.86 20.71 6.85
C ALA A 31 -0.39 21.48 7.33
N PRO A 32 -0.25 22.76 7.74
CA PRO A 32 -1.38 23.58 8.21
C PRO A 32 -2.37 23.97 7.09
N ALA A 33 -2.06 23.66 5.82
CA ALA A 33 -2.91 23.91 4.67
C ALA A 33 -2.88 22.72 3.69
N ALA A 34 -3.93 22.61 2.87
CA ALA A 34 -3.93 21.64 1.77
C ALA A 34 -2.78 21.95 0.79
N GLY A 35 -2.02 20.94 0.40
CA GLY A 35 -0.79 21.10 -0.36
C GLY A 35 -0.58 19.99 -1.39
N PRO A 36 0.48 20.07 -2.20
CA PRO A 36 0.85 18.97 -3.08
C PRO A 36 1.24 17.73 -2.26
N GLY A 37 0.74 16.58 -2.67
CA GLY A 37 1.18 15.28 -2.16
C GLY A 37 2.47 14.81 -2.84
N ILE A 38 3.02 13.72 -2.31
CA ILE A 38 4.12 13.02 -2.97
C ILE A 38 3.59 12.34 -4.23
N VAL A 39 4.27 12.57 -5.35
CA VAL A 39 3.97 11.94 -6.63
C VAL A 39 4.46 10.48 -6.58
N PRO A 40 3.58 9.48 -6.78
CA PRO A 40 4.02 8.09 -6.89
C PRO A 40 4.97 7.87 -8.08
N ALA A 41 5.80 6.83 -8.01
CA ALA A 41 6.68 6.44 -9.11
C ALA A 41 5.86 6.14 -10.38
N SER A 42 6.40 6.50 -11.55
CA SER A 42 5.72 6.32 -12.83
C SER A 42 6.70 6.19 -14.00
N GLY A 43 6.23 5.74 -15.17
CA GLY A 43 6.92 5.85 -16.46
C GLY A 43 7.90 4.73 -16.84
N VAL A 44 8.12 3.74 -15.97
CA VAL A 44 8.96 2.56 -16.29
C VAL A 44 8.06 1.34 -16.39
N ALA A 45 7.79 0.88 -17.62
CA ALA A 45 6.96 -0.30 -17.88
C ALA A 45 7.55 -1.56 -17.21
N GLY A 46 6.68 -2.42 -16.69
CA GLY A 46 7.09 -3.61 -15.93
C GLY A 46 7.69 -3.32 -14.55
N THR A 47 7.69 -2.05 -14.13
CA THR A 47 8.14 -1.61 -12.80
C THR A 47 7.03 -0.80 -12.10
N ASN A 48 6.45 0.18 -12.80
CA ASN A 48 5.42 1.06 -12.28
C ASN A 48 4.09 0.81 -13.02
N TYR A 49 2.98 0.80 -12.30
CA TYR A 49 1.64 0.77 -12.87
C TYR A 49 1.29 2.10 -13.53
N MET A 50 1.66 3.21 -12.90
CA MET A 50 1.39 4.53 -13.43
C MET A 50 2.31 4.84 -14.61
N MET A 51 1.70 5.15 -15.76
CA MET A 51 2.44 5.58 -16.95
C MET A 51 2.81 7.08 -16.94
N ARG A 52 2.16 7.86 -16.07
CA ARG A 52 2.37 9.31 -15.94
C ARG A 52 2.39 9.72 -14.47
N PRO A 53 3.19 10.73 -14.10
CA PRO A 53 3.18 11.27 -12.75
C PRO A 53 1.84 11.96 -12.48
N ILE A 54 1.18 11.58 -11.37
CA ILE A 54 -0.01 12.24 -10.87
C ILE A 54 0.35 12.90 -9.55
N ALA A 55 0.26 14.23 -9.50
CA ALA A 55 0.48 15.01 -8.29
C ALA A 55 -0.86 15.32 -7.62
N PRO A 56 -1.29 14.53 -6.61
CA PRO A 56 -2.54 14.82 -5.92
C PRO A 56 -2.39 16.05 -5.04
N LYS A 57 -3.51 16.73 -4.79
CA LYS A 57 -3.62 17.69 -3.68
C LYS A 57 -4.10 16.97 -2.44
N CYS A 58 -3.30 17.02 -1.39
CA CYS A 58 -3.60 16.41 -0.11
C CYS A 58 -4.23 17.45 0.83
N SER A 59 -5.37 17.11 1.42
CA SER A 59 -5.89 17.83 2.58
C SER A 59 -4.98 17.54 3.78
N ALA A 60 -4.89 18.50 4.71
CA ALA A 60 -4.27 18.28 6.03
C ALA A 60 -4.92 17.11 6.79
N ASN A 61 -6.15 16.72 6.43
CA ASN A 61 -6.88 15.67 7.13
C ASN A 61 -6.82 14.30 6.46
N THR A 62 -6.28 14.18 5.24
CA THR A 62 -6.32 12.93 4.48
C THR A 62 -4.97 12.25 4.56
N GLN A 63 -5.00 10.95 4.86
CA GLN A 63 -3.82 10.10 4.81
C GLN A 63 -4.02 9.10 3.67
N VAL A 64 -3.03 9.00 2.78
CA VAL A 64 -3.08 8.14 1.61
C VAL A 64 -1.69 7.53 1.43
N ASP A 65 -1.64 6.20 1.39
CA ASP A 65 -0.47 5.44 1.01
C ASP A 65 -0.76 4.65 -0.25
N GLY A 66 0.20 4.59 -1.17
CA GLY A 66 0.13 3.82 -2.39
C GLY A 66 1.30 2.86 -2.52
N THR A 67 1.15 1.82 -3.34
CA THR A 67 2.25 0.97 -3.78
C THR A 67 1.95 0.39 -5.14
N ASP A 68 2.98 0.27 -5.97
CA ASP A 68 2.94 -0.62 -7.12
C ASP A 68 2.96 -2.08 -6.64
N GLY A 69 2.16 -2.89 -7.34
CA GLY A 69 2.14 -4.34 -7.23
C GLY A 69 3.31 -5.00 -7.95
N THR A 70 3.29 -6.33 -8.02
CA THR A 70 4.35 -7.11 -8.68
C THR A 70 4.58 -6.63 -10.11
N SER A 71 5.80 -6.17 -10.39
CA SER A 71 6.21 -5.64 -11.70
C SER A 71 5.28 -4.54 -12.26
N GLY A 72 4.67 -3.73 -11.39
CA GLY A 72 3.77 -2.66 -11.79
C GLY A 72 2.46 -3.15 -12.42
N ALA A 73 2.07 -4.42 -12.23
CA ALA A 73 0.86 -4.97 -12.82
C ALA A 73 -0.43 -4.32 -12.27
N TRP A 74 -0.37 -3.75 -11.07
CA TRP A 74 -1.47 -3.00 -10.45
C TRP A 74 -0.92 -1.92 -9.52
N PHE A 75 -1.80 -1.01 -9.11
CA PHE A 75 -1.54 -0.06 -8.03
C PHE A 75 -2.54 -0.30 -6.90
N ALA A 76 -2.05 -0.39 -5.68
CA ALA A 76 -2.87 -0.55 -4.48
C ALA A 76 -2.76 0.69 -3.60
N VAL A 77 -3.89 1.12 -3.04
CA VAL A 77 -4.00 2.33 -2.22
C VAL A 77 -4.74 2.01 -0.92
N GLY A 78 -4.27 2.61 0.15
CA GLY A 78 -4.98 2.71 1.42
C GLY A 78 -5.17 4.18 1.78
N ALA A 79 -6.37 4.53 2.23
CA ALA A 79 -6.70 5.89 2.58
C ALA A 79 -7.60 5.97 3.80
N ASN A 80 -7.46 7.06 4.56
CA ASN A 80 -8.36 7.38 5.66
C ASN A 80 -8.32 8.90 5.93
N SER A 81 -8.98 9.32 7.01
CA SER A 81 -8.86 10.69 7.51
C SER A 81 -8.59 10.74 9.00
N VAL A 82 -7.78 11.72 9.43
CA VAL A 82 -7.57 12.05 10.86
C VAL A 82 -8.84 12.53 11.58
N LYS A 83 -9.93 12.76 10.83
CA LYS A 83 -11.27 13.05 11.37
C LYS A 83 -12.29 11.97 11.01
N GLY A 84 -11.84 10.90 10.37
CA GLY A 84 -12.65 9.80 9.89
C GLY A 84 -12.87 8.73 10.95
N LYS A 85 -13.79 7.81 10.65
CA LYS A 85 -14.09 6.65 11.50
C LYS A 85 -13.61 5.33 10.90
N ASN A 86 -13.31 5.31 9.60
CA ASN A 86 -12.94 4.11 8.86
C ASN A 86 -11.72 4.37 7.98
N SER A 87 -10.97 3.30 7.74
CA SER A 87 -9.95 3.20 6.71
C SER A 87 -10.48 2.42 5.52
N PHE A 88 -9.97 2.72 4.34
CA PHE A 88 -10.43 2.17 3.08
C PHE A 88 -9.24 1.69 2.25
N GLY A 89 -9.43 0.60 1.53
CA GLY A 89 -8.45 0.04 0.61
C GLY A 89 -9.05 -0.14 -0.78
N GLY A 90 -8.20 -0.06 -1.81
CA GLY A 90 -8.59 -0.33 -3.19
C GLY A 90 -7.37 -0.64 -4.05
N HIS A 91 -7.59 -1.33 -5.16
CA HIS A 91 -6.53 -1.66 -6.12
C HIS A 91 -7.07 -1.71 -7.55
N THR A 92 -6.18 -1.55 -8.53
CA THR A 92 -6.57 -1.51 -9.95
C THR A 92 -6.72 -2.89 -10.60
N ASN A 93 -6.30 -3.97 -9.94
CA ASN A 93 -6.50 -5.35 -10.43
C ASN A 93 -7.95 -5.84 -10.24
N GLY A 94 -8.95 -5.12 -10.77
CA GLY A 94 -10.37 -5.49 -10.69
C GLY A 94 -11.08 -5.27 -9.34
N GLY A 95 -10.42 -4.62 -8.37
CA GLY A 95 -10.97 -4.37 -7.05
C GLY A 95 -11.84 -3.10 -6.97
N ALA A 96 -12.83 -3.12 -6.08
CA ALA A 96 -13.56 -1.92 -5.68
C ALA A 96 -12.93 -1.28 -4.43
N VAL A 97 -13.15 0.02 -4.25
CA VAL A 97 -12.83 0.68 -2.98
C VAL A 97 -13.79 0.15 -1.92
N ALA A 98 -13.25 -0.43 -0.86
CA ALA A 98 -14.02 -1.00 0.24
C ALA A 98 -13.50 -0.52 1.58
N ALA A 99 -14.39 -0.51 2.59
CA ALA A 99 -13.99 -0.30 3.96
C ALA A 99 -13.06 -1.45 4.39
N PHE A 100 -11.89 -1.10 4.91
CA PHE A 100 -10.94 -2.06 5.47
C PHE A 100 -11.32 -2.37 6.93
N ARG A 101 -11.37 -1.34 7.78
CA ARG A 101 -11.83 -1.43 9.17
C ARG A 101 -12.13 -0.06 9.77
N ALA A 102 -12.83 -0.07 10.89
CA ALA A 102 -12.95 1.09 11.78
C ALA A 102 -11.57 1.49 12.33
N CYS A 103 -11.40 2.78 12.55
CA CYS A 103 -10.16 3.32 13.10
C CYS A 103 -10.10 3.08 14.62
N GLY A 104 -8.93 2.67 15.10
CA GLY A 104 -8.71 2.25 16.49
C GLY A 104 -8.67 3.41 17.48
N ILE A 105 -8.40 4.63 17.01
CA ILE A 105 -8.40 5.83 17.85
C ILE A 105 -9.78 6.52 17.75
N PRO A 106 -10.48 6.72 18.89
CA PRO A 106 -11.69 7.52 18.92
C PRO A 106 -11.42 8.94 18.43
N GLY A 107 -12.13 9.37 17.39
CA GLY A 107 -12.05 10.74 16.86
C GLY A 107 -11.14 10.92 15.64
N GLY A 108 -10.41 9.89 15.20
CA GLY A 108 -9.58 10.02 13.99
C GLY A 108 -8.76 8.79 13.64
N CYS A 109 -8.44 8.65 12.35
CA CYS A 109 -7.53 7.62 11.88
C CYS A 109 -6.06 8.08 11.91
N THR A 110 -5.15 7.11 11.96
CA THR A 110 -3.70 7.28 11.92
C THR A 110 -3.14 6.91 10.55
N ALA A 111 -1.95 7.42 10.23
CA ALA A 111 -1.28 7.08 8.98
C ALA A 111 -1.02 5.56 8.87
N GLY A 112 -0.74 4.90 9.99
CA GLY A 112 -0.56 3.45 10.03
C GLY A 112 -1.80 2.66 9.60
N GLU A 113 -3.00 3.21 9.75
CA GLU A 113 -4.23 2.58 9.27
C GLU A 113 -4.41 2.72 7.76
N ALA A 114 -3.92 3.81 7.15
CA ALA A 114 -3.85 3.93 5.70
C ALA A 114 -2.82 2.94 5.14
N SER A 115 -1.64 2.83 5.77
CA SER A 115 -0.62 1.85 5.38
C SER A 115 -1.13 0.40 5.48
N ALA A 116 -1.88 0.08 6.54
CA ALA A 116 -2.46 -1.25 6.72
C ALA A 116 -3.54 -1.55 5.67
N ALA A 117 -4.42 -0.59 5.37
CA ALA A 117 -5.43 -0.75 4.33
C ALA A 117 -4.80 -0.94 2.94
N ARG A 118 -3.70 -0.23 2.64
CA ARG A 118 -2.92 -0.41 1.40
C ARG A 118 -2.35 -1.83 1.32
N ALA A 119 -1.76 -2.32 2.41
CA ALA A 119 -1.17 -3.66 2.44
C ALA A 119 -2.21 -4.76 2.21
N ASP A 120 -3.39 -4.63 2.83
CA ASP A 120 -4.53 -5.53 2.59
C ASP A 120 -5.01 -5.46 1.13
N ALA A 121 -5.18 -4.25 0.59
CA ALA A 121 -5.56 -4.07 -0.81
C ALA A 121 -4.54 -4.68 -1.78
N ASN A 122 -3.25 -4.54 -1.50
CA ASN A 122 -2.19 -5.13 -2.33
C ASN A 122 -2.21 -6.67 -2.27
N THR A 123 -2.50 -7.24 -1.10
CA THR A 123 -2.64 -8.69 -0.92
C THR A 123 -3.83 -9.22 -1.72
N LYS A 124 -4.98 -8.52 -1.66
CA LYS A 124 -6.18 -8.86 -2.45
C LYS A 124 -5.94 -8.75 -3.95
N ALA A 125 -5.21 -7.73 -4.38
CA ALA A 125 -4.83 -7.55 -5.78
C ALA A 125 -4.02 -8.75 -6.30
N ALA A 126 -3.05 -9.23 -5.52
CA ALA A 126 -2.25 -10.39 -5.88
C ALA A 126 -3.06 -11.69 -5.97
N ALA A 127 -4.18 -11.80 -5.23
CA ALA A 127 -5.08 -12.95 -5.25
C ALA A 127 -6.17 -12.86 -6.34
N SER A 128 -6.21 -11.77 -7.12
CA SER A 128 -7.25 -11.55 -8.15
C SER A 128 -6.87 -12.14 -9.52
N THR A 129 -5.81 -12.94 -9.60
CA THR A 129 -5.33 -13.65 -10.80
C THR A 129 -5.83 -15.08 -10.82
#